data_AF-A0A2H3BI83-F1
#
_entry.id   AF-A0A2H3BI83-F1
#
_cell.length_a   1.000
_cell.length_b   1.000
_cell.length_c   1.000
_cell.angle_alpha   90.00
_cell.angle_beta   90.00
_cell.angle_gamma   90.00
#
_symmetry.space_group_name_H-M   'P 1'
#
loop_
_entity.id
_entity.type
_entity.pdbx_description
1 polymer ?
#
loop_
_entity_poly.entity_id
_entity_poly.type
_entity_poly.pdbx_seq_one_letter_code
_entity_poly.pdbx_strand_id
1 'polypeptide(L)'
;GDETAASLQLNNVVVPFAPTTIDIGDIKTWQGIESSSGLTAGTIRNVRFLKPAEHHHEGQREAHIVMGLDSREQANKIIQAGVIIEGKELQAWKELPDATRCVKCSVLPHDHDAKDCPNTTKCG
;
A
#
# COMPACT_ATOMS: atom_id res chain seq x y z
N GLY A 1 25.35 3.72 -19.36
CA GLY A 1 25.37 4.78 -18.34
C GLY A 1 24.58 4.25 -17.17
N ASP A 2 25.33 3.77 -16.18
CA ASP A 2 24.96 3.48 -14.79
C ASP A 2 23.48 3.15 -14.47
N GLU A 3 23.19 1.85 -14.51
CA GLU A 3 21.97 1.24 -13.98
C GLU A 3 22.06 1.12 -12.45
N THR A 4 22.07 2.24 -11.73
CA THR A 4 21.80 2.20 -10.28
C THR A 4 20.29 2.25 -10.06
N ALA A 5 19.60 1.17 -10.49
CA ALA A 5 18.26 0.85 -10.01
C ALA A 5 18.41 0.30 -8.59
N ALA A 6 18.77 1.18 -7.65
CA ALA A 6 18.50 0.91 -6.25
C ALA A 6 17.00 0.65 -6.18
N SER A 7 16.61 -0.59 -5.89
CA SER A 7 15.23 -0.95 -5.56
C SER A 7 14.82 -0.07 -4.37
N LEU A 8 14.26 1.10 -4.66
CA LEU A 8 13.69 1.99 -3.68
C LEU A 8 12.60 1.17 -3.00
N GLN A 9 12.91 0.64 -1.81
CA GLN A 9 11.93 -0.03 -0.98
C GLN A 9 10.94 1.04 -0.54
N LEU A 10 9.87 1.21 -1.33
CA LEU A 10 8.79 2.09 -1.00
C LEU A 10 8.13 1.60 0.29
N ASN A 11 7.93 2.53 1.21
CA ASN A 11 7.21 2.30 2.45
C ASN A 11 5.72 2.36 2.13
N ASN A 12 5.14 1.20 1.82
CA ASN A 12 3.75 1.09 1.44
C ASN A 12 2.84 1.23 2.66
N VAL A 13 1.88 2.14 2.58
CA VAL A 13 0.80 2.33 3.55
C VAL A 13 -0.54 2.17 2.83
N VAL A 14 -1.50 1.56 3.50
CA VAL A 14 -2.87 1.43 3.00
C VAL A 14 -3.73 2.47 3.68
N VAL A 15 -4.49 3.21 2.89
CA VAL A 15 -5.45 4.20 3.35
C VAL A 15 -6.85 3.69 2.99
N PRO A 16 -7.67 3.30 3.98
CA PRO A 16 -9.05 2.92 3.75
C PRO A 16 -9.94 4.15 3.55
N PHE A 17 -11.11 3.93 2.94
CA PHE A 17 -12.14 4.95 2.70
C PHE A 17 -11.70 6.17 1.86
N ALA A 18 -10.72 6.01 0.98
CA ALA A 18 -10.37 7.04 0.02
C ALA A 18 -11.50 7.21 -1.01
N PRO A 19 -11.91 8.45 -1.33
CA PRO A 19 -12.98 8.69 -2.29
C PRO A 19 -12.60 8.14 -3.67
N THR A 20 -13.51 7.42 -4.33
CA THR A 20 -13.26 6.86 -5.68
C THR A 20 -13.20 7.93 -6.77
N THR A 21 -13.64 9.15 -6.45
CA THR A 21 -13.56 10.34 -7.31
C THR A 21 -12.13 10.88 -7.45
N ILE A 22 -11.19 10.43 -6.62
CA ILE A 22 -9.83 10.92 -6.65
C ILE A 22 -9.09 10.45 -7.91
N ASP A 23 -8.48 11.39 -8.63
CA ASP A 23 -7.61 11.05 -9.76
C ASP A 23 -6.24 10.62 -9.23
N ILE A 24 -6.01 9.31 -9.23
CA ILE A 24 -4.75 8.73 -8.74
C ILE A 24 -3.58 8.90 -9.72
N GLY A 25 -3.85 9.25 -10.98
CA GLY A 25 -2.84 9.50 -12.01
C GLY A 25 -2.30 10.92 -11.99
N ASP A 26 -3.05 11.86 -11.42
CA ASP A 26 -2.65 13.26 -11.32
C ASP A 26 -1.71 13.51 -10.14
N ILE A 27 -0.51 13.99 -10.44
CA ILE A 27 0.53 14.28 -9.46
C ILE A 27 0.15 15.48 -8.57
N LYS A 28 -0.63 16.44 -9.09
CA LYS A 28 -1.01 17.64 -8.33
C LYS A 28 -2.00 17.29 -7.22
N THR A 29 -2.88 16.32 -7.45
CA THR A 29 -3.76 15.76 -6.43
C THR A 29 -2.94 15.28 -5.23
N TRP A 30 -1.89 14.50 -5.47
CA TRP A 30 -1.00 14.01 -4.41
C TRP A 30 -0.24 15.12 -3.72
N GLN A 31 0.29 16.09 -4.46
CA GLN A 31 0.96 17.26 -3.86
C GLN A 31 0.04 18.09 -2.97
N GLY A 32 -1.24 18.19 -3.33
CA GLY A 32 -2.27 18.83 -2.52
C GLY A 32 -2.53 18.07 -1.21
N ILE A 33 -2.59 16.73 -1.29
CA ILE A 33 -2.76 15.85 -0.13
C ILE A 33 -1.52 15.92 0.77
N GLU A 34 -0.31 15.89 0.21
CA GLU A 34 0.95 16.04 0.95
C GLU A 34 0.95 17.34 1.74
N SER A 35 0.62 18.45 1.07
CA SER A 35 0.55 19.77 1.70
C SER A 35 -0.51 19.83 2.81
N SER A 36 -1.69 19.22 2.57
CA SER A 36 -2.81 19.24 3.53
C SER A 36 -2.53 18.38 4.77
N SER A 37 -1.83 17.26 4.60
CA SER A 37 -1.45 16.34 5.68
C SER A 37 -0.12 16.71 6.35
N GLY A 38 0.54 17.78 5.89
CA GLY A 38 1.82 18.23 6.43
C GLY A 38 2.98 17.27 6.12
N LEU A 39 2.91 16.58 4.98
CA LEU A 39 3.98 15.75 4.44
C LEU A 39 4.92 16.58 3.59
N THR A 40 6.13 16.06 3.37
CA THR A 40 7.05 16.65 2.41
C THR A 40 6.55 16.40 1.00
N ALA A 41 6.47 17.46 0.19
CA ALA A 41 6.08 17.35 -1.21
C ALA A 41 7.00 16.40 -1.99
N GLY A 42 6.41 15.49 -2.77
CA GLY A 42 7.12 14.47 -3.55
C GLY A 42 7.59 13.25 -2.75
N THR A 43 7.11 13.06 -1.52
CA THR A 43 7.37 11.83 -0.77
C THR A 43 6.49 10.67 -1.25
N ILE A 44 5.28 10.97 -1.74
CA ILE A 44 4.39 10.01 -2.38
C ILE A 44 4.96 9.71 -3.78
N ARG A 45 5.48 8.50 -3.96
CA ARG A 45 6.08 8.06 -5.24
C ARG A 45 5.12 7.28 -6.10
N ASN A 46 4.19 6.57 -5.49
CA ASN A 46 3.26 5.71 -6.18
C ASN A 46 1.94 5.64 -5.41
N VAL A 47 0.81 5.67 -6.10
CA VAL A 47 -0.49 5.38 -5.50
C VAL A 47 -1.28 4.47 -6.42
N ARG A 48 -1.89 3.43 -5.84
CA ARG A 48 -2.75 2.48 -6.56
C ARG A 48 -3.97 2.14 -5.73
N PHE A 49 -5.09 1.83 -6.36
CA PHE A 49 -6.21 1.21 -5.65
C PHE A 49 -5.90 -0.25 -5.30
N LEU A 50 -6.25 -0.68 -4.08
CA LEU A 50 -6.10 -2.07 -3.64
C LEU A 50 -7.04 -3.01 -4.42
N LYS A 51 -8.26 -2.54 -4.70
CA LYS A 51 -9.18 -3.19 -5.64
C LYS A 51 -9.24 -2.31 -6.89
N PRO A 52 -9.04 -2.84 -8.11
CA PRO A 52 -9.17 -2.05 -9.33
C PRO A 52 -10.60 -1.49 -9.43
N ALA A 53 -10.72 -0.27 -9.99
CA ALA A 53 -12.00 0.42 -10.12
C ALA A 53 -13.05 -0.39 -10.90
N GLU A 54 -12.59 -1.26 -11.81
CA GLU A 54 -13.43 -2.20 -12.58
C GLU A 54 -14.18 -3.22 -11.70
N HIS A 55 -13.68 -3.47 -10.48
CA HIS A 55 -14.28 -4.37 -9.49
C HIS A 55 -14.99 -3.60 -8.37
N HIS A 56 -15.09 -2.27 -8.47
CA HIS A 56 -15.87 -1.49 -7.52
C HIS A 56 -17.35 -1.69 -7.82
N HIS A 57 -18.15 -1.88 -6.79
CA HIS A 57 -19.60 -1.98 -6.98
C HIS A 57 -20.13 -0.68 -7.57
N GLU A 58 -21.13 -0.79 -8.45
CA GLU A 58 -21.83 0.37 -9.00
C GLU A 58 -22.40 1.22 -7.84
N GLY A 59 -21.87 2.43 -7.66
CA GLY A 59 -22.21 3.32 -6.55
C GLY A 59 -21.26 3.30 -5.34
N GLN A 60 -20.17 2.55 -5.37
CA GLN A 60 -19.15 2.58 -4.33
C GLN A 60 -18.39 3.91 -4.36
N ARG A 61 -18.59 4.72 -3.30
CA ARG A 61 -18.01 6.07 -3.16
C ARG A 61 -16.63 6.07 -2.48
N GLU A 62 -16.24 4.93 -1.91
CA GLU A 62 -15.09 4.81 -1.03
C GLU A 62 -14.32 3.51 -1.36
N ALA A 63 -13.01 3.62 -1.56
CA ALA A 63 -12.12 2.53 -1.90
C ALA A 63 -10.86 2.57 -1.03
N HIS A 64 -10.12 1.46 -1.02
CA HIS A 64 -8.84 1.38 -0.35
C HIS A 64 -7.74 1.69 -1.36
N ILE A 65 -6.82 2.59 -0.99
CA ILE A 65 -5.64 2.90 -1.78
C ILE A 65 -4.38 2.48 -1.04
N VAL A 66 -3.37 2.10 -1.80
CA VAL A 66 -2.02 1.86 -1.32
C VAL A 66 -1.15 3.00 -1.81
N MET A 67 -0.52 3.70 -0.88
CA MET A 67 0.45 4.75 -1.16
C MET A 67 1.86 4.23 -0.85
N GLY A 68 2.74 4.31 -1.84
CA GLY A 68 4.17 4.03 -1.69
C GLY A 68 4.93 5.32 -1.40
N LEU A 69 5.48 5.41 -0.19
CA LEU A 69 6.31 6.54 0.24
C LEU A 69 7.79 6.25 0.09
N ASP A 70 8.57 7.26 -0.30
CA ASP A 70 10.03 7.12 -0.35
C ASP A 70 10.66 7.16 1.06
N SER A 71 10.03 7.84 2.02
CA SER A 71 10.53 7.98 3.39
C SER A 71 9.71 7.17 4.40
N ARG A 72 10.43 6.42 5.24
CA ARG A 72 9.86 5.68 6.39
C ARG A 72 9.31 6.62 7.46
N GLU A 73 9.93 7.77 7.64
CA GLU A 73 9.48 8.78 8.61
C GLU A 73 8.11 9.32 8.23
N GLN A 74 7.92 9.61 6.94
CA GLN A 74 6.63 10.06 6.42
C GLN A 74 5.58 8.97 6.48
N ALA A 75 5.93 7.72 6.16
CA ALA A 75 5.01 6.60 6.32
C ALA A 75 4.54 6.45 7.77
N ASN A 76 5.46 6.50 8.74
CA ASN A 76 5.10 6.43 10.17
C ASN A 76 4.24 7.62 10.59
N LYS A 77 4.53 8.81 10.08
CA LYS A 77 3.71 10.01 10.36
C LYS A 77 2.28 9.82 9.87
N ILE A 78 2.09 9.33 8.65
CA ILE A 78 0.76 9.04 8.08
C ILE A 78 0.03 7.94 8.87
N ILE A 79 0.75 6.92 9.33
CA ILE A 79 0.15 5.86 10.16
C ILE A 79 -0.31 6.39 11.52
N GLN A 80 0.47 7.29 12.14
CA GLN A 80 0.17 7.84 13.46
C GLN A 80 -0.86 8.97 13.43
N ALA A 81 -0.72 9.91 12.50
CA ALA A 81 -1.52 11.12 12.42
C ALA A 81 -2.69 11.01 11.43
N GLY A 82 -2.71 10.00 10.56
CA GLY A 82 -3.64 9.92 9.45
C GLY A 82 -3.20 10.76 8.24
N VAL A 83 -4.01 10.73 7.19
CA VAL A 83 -3.83 11.52 5.96
C VAL A 83 -5.12 12.23 5.62
N ILE A 84 -5.02 13.47 5.13
CA ILE A 84 -6.17 14.28 4.75
C ILE A 84 -6.34 14.17 3.22
N ILE A 85 -7.41 13.52 2.78
CA ILE A 85 -7.75 13.33 1.36
C ILE A 85 -9.07 14.03 1.08
N GLU A 86 -9.08 14.99 0.16
CA GLU A 86 -10.26 15.83 -0.16
C GLU A 86 -10.95 16.41 1.09
N GLY A 87 -10.17 16.78 2.12
CA GLY A 87 -10.69 17.32 3.37
C GLY A 87 -11.21 16.29 4.38
N LYS A 88 -11.18 14.99 4.04
CA LYS A 88 -11.45 13.89 4.98
C LYS A 88 -10.15 13.41 5.62
N GLU A 89 -10.12 13.38 6.94
CA GLU A 89 -9.05 12.71 7.69
C GLU A 89 -9.28 11.19 7.67
N LEU A 90 -8.31 10.46 7.12
CA LEU A 90 -8.36 9.01 6.94
C LEU A 90 -7.19 8.37 7.70
N GLN A 91 -7.49 7.34 8.49
CA GLN A 91 -6.49 6.60 9.24
C GLN A 91 -5.75 5.62 8.33
N ALA A 92 -4.46 5.85 8.10
CA ALA A 92 -3.63 4.91 7.35
C ALA A 92 -3.02 3.85 8.26
N TRP A 93 -2.68 2.70 7.67
CA TRP A 93 -1.95 1.62 8.34
C TRP A 93 -0.88 1.05 7.41
N LYS A 94 0.10 0.37 8.00
CA LYS A 94 1.20 -0.26 7.24
C LYS A 94 0.64 -1.35 6.32
N GLU A 95 1.07 -1.39 5.06
CA GLU A 95 0.83 -2.56 4.20
C GLU A 95 1.61 -3.75 4.79
N LEU A 96 0.89 -4.72 5.33
CA LEU A 96 1.48 -6.00 5.72
C LEU A 96 1.61 -6.85 4.45
N PRO A 97 2.77 -7.47 4.21
CA PRO A 97 2.89 -8.43 3.12
C PRO A 97 1.85 -9.53 3.32
N ASP A 98 1.29 -10.02 2.21
CA ASP A 98 0.41 -11.18 2.26
C ASP A 98 1.12 -12.31 3.00
N ALA A 99 0.40 -12.96 3.91
CA ALA A 99 0.95 -14.07 4.68
C ALA A 99 1.45 -15.09 3.66
N THR A 100 2.77 -15.23 3.56
CA THR A 100 3.38 -16.10 2.56
C THR A 100 2.96 -17.53 2.90
N ARG A 101 1.90 -18.00 2.23
CA ARG A 101 1.48 -19.39 2.35
C ARG A 101 2.62 -20.25 1.83
N CYS A 102 2.94 -21.33 2.54
CA CYS A 102 3.88 -22.30 2.02
C CYS A 102 3.33 -22.82 0.69
N VAL A 103 3.99 -22.53 -0.44
CA VAL A 103 3.55 -22.95 -1.78
C VAL A 103 3.49 -24.47 -1.93
N LYS A 104 4.11 -25.21 -1.00
CA LYS A 104 4.15 -26.67 -0.97
C LYS A 104 2.92 -27.30 -0.32
N CYS A 105 2.31 -26.64 0.67
CA CYS A 105 1.21 -27.20 1.47
C CYS A 105 -0.05 -26.32 1.49
N SER A 106 0.04 -25.08 1.00
CA SER A 106 -1.01 -24.06 1.11
C SER A 106 -1.47 -23.77 2.55
N VAL A 107 -0.69 -24.19 3.55
CA VAL A 107 -0.95 -23.93 4.98
C VAL A 107 -0.35 -22.58 5.37
N LEU A 108 -1.06 -21.86 6.24
CA LEU A 108 -0.62 -20.58 6.80
C LEU A 108 0.56 -20.79 7.76
N PRO A 109 1.51 -19.84 7.84
CA PRO A 109 2.80 -19.99 8.53
C PRO A 109 2.73 -20.07 10.06
N HIS A 110 1.54 -20.24 10.66
CA HIS A 110 1.43 -20.51 12.10
C HIS A 110 2.08 -21.85 12.48
N ASP A 111 2.26 -22.76 11.51
CA ASP A 111 2.79 -24.11 11.73
C ASP A 111 4.26 -24.27 11.33
N HIS A 112 4.72 -23.65 10.23
CA HIS A 112 6.12 -23.67 9.78
C HIS A 112 6.38 -22.70 8.60
N ASP A 113 7.65 -22.36 8.34
CA ASP A 113 8.12 -21.68 7.11
C ASP A 113 8.34 -22.68 5.97
N ALA A 114 8.35 -22.22 4.71
CA ALA A 114 8.59 -23.07 3.54
C ALA A 114 9.94 -23.82 3.59
N LYS A 115 10.97 -23.27 4.25
CA LYS A 115 12.27 -23.93 4.44
C LYS A 115 12.22 -25.06 5.47
N ASP A 116 11.28 -24.98 6.42
CA ASP A 116 11.10 -25.96 7.50
C ASP A 116 9.88 -26.87 7.24
N CYS A 117 9.39 -26.89 6.00
CA CYS A 117 8.20 -27.65 5.66
C CYS A 117 8.43 -29.16 5.82
N PRO A 118 7.70 -29.84 6.73
CA PRO A 118 7.89 -31.28 6.97
C PRO A 118 7.38 -32.14 5.81
N ASN A 119 6.69 -31.55 4.83
CA ASN A 119 6.18 -32.27 3.68
C ASN A 119 7.31 -32.54 2.67
N THR A 120 7.84 -33.76 2.69
CA THR A 120 8.88 -34.27 1.79
C THR A 120 8.35 -34.62 0.39
N THR A 121 7.04 -34.64 0.18
CA THR A 121 6.45 -35.04 -1.11
C THR A 121 6.36 -33.84 -2.04
N LYS A 122 6.99 -33.91 -3.21
CA LYS A 122 6.73 -32.96 -4.30
C LYS A 122 5.29 -33.20 -4.79
N CYS A 123 4.50 -32.15 -4.95
CA CYS A 123 3.25 -32.21 -5.70
C CYS A 123 3.47 -31.55 -7.06
N GLY A 124 3.18 -32.30 -8.12
CA GLY A 124 2.81 -31.74 -9.42
C GLY A 124 1.33 -31.35 -9.45
#